data_AF-A0A3E3HYU2-F1
#
_entry.id   AF-A0A3E3HYU2-F1
#
_cell.length_a   1.000
_cell.length_b   1.000
_cell.length_c   1.000
_cell.angle_alpha   90.00
_cell.angle_beta   90.00
_cell.angle_gamma   90.00
#
_symmetry.space_group_name_H-M   'P 1'
#
loop_
_entity.id
_entity.type
_entity.pdbx_description
1 polymer ?
#
loop_
_entity_poly.entity_id
_entity_poly.type
_entity_poly.pdbx_seq_one_letter_code
_entity_poly.pdbx_strand_id
1 'polypeptide(L)'
;MFSEDYHVDHLARHPILTYQQVEEQFGIKITGFGRGINVTPSKVVLISSISKAEGNFVYHDKWTSDGEYIYSGEGKTGDQAMSKGNLAIKNAAMDGKEIHLFVKFSPKDYYYQGKFELVSYTYEDEKGENGCTRKEYKFRLKKV
;
A
#
# COMPACT_ATOMS: atom_id res chain seq x y z
N MET A 1 18.26 9.43 1.59
CA MET A 1 18.39 7.95 1.56
C MET A 1 17.14 7.35 2.21
N PHE A 2 16.99 6.02 2.27
CA PHE A 2 16.01 5.42 3.19
C PHE A 2 16.55 5.53 4.62
N SER A 3 15.68 5.77 5.58
CA SER A 3 16.02 5.53 6.99
C SER A 3 16.05 4.03 7.27
N GLU A 4 16.79 3.63 8.30
CA GLU A 4 17.03 2.22 8.64
C GLU A 4 15.72 1.46 8.94
N ASP A 5 14.73 2.14 9.50
CA ASP A 5 13.43 1.58 9.87
C ASP A 5 12.51 1.28 8.68
N TYR A 6 12.89 1.66 7.45
CA TYR A 6 12.18 1.23 6.25
C TYR A 6 12.49 -0.24 5.89
N HIS A 7 13.64 -0.76 6.32
CA HIS A 7 14.16 -2.09 5.95
C HIS A 7 14.20 -2.30 4.42
N VAL A 8 14.94 -1.43 3.72
CA VAL A 8 15.01 -1.38 2.24
C VAL A 8 15.47 -2.68 1.59
N ASP A 9 16.15 -3.57 2.31
CA ASP A 9 16.63 -4.84 1.77
C ASP A 9 15.48 -5.77 1.32
N HIS A 10 14.28 -5.56 1.84
CA HIS A 10 13.06 -6.29 1.42
C HIS A 10 12.40 -5.72 0.16
N LEU A 11 12.81 -4.52 -0.29
CA LEU A 11 12.26 -3.88 -1.49
C LEU A 11 12.77 -4.55 -2.77
N ALA A 12 11.85 -5.17 -3.52
CA ALA A 12 12.14 -5.65 -4.85
C ALA A 12 12.43 -4.46 -5.79
N ARG A 13 13.57 -4.53 -6.50
CA ARG A 13 14.01 -3.50 -7.45
C ARG A 13 13.48 -3.71 -8.87
N HIS A 14 12.96 -4.90 -9.18
CA HIS A 14 12.37 -5.26 -10.47
C HIS A 14 11.21 -6.27 -10.30
N PRO A 15 10.25 -6.29 -11.25
CA PRO A 15 10.13 -5.38 -12.38
C PRO A 15 9.67 -3.98 -11.96
N ILE A 16 10.06 -2.98 -12.75
CA ILE A 16 9.57 -1.60 -12.65
C ILE A 16 8.58 -1.41 -13.80
N LEU A 17 7.37 -1.00 -13.46
CA LEU A 17 6.29 -0.77 -14.42
C LEU A 17 5.91 0.71 -14.47
N THR A 18 5.43 1.15 -15.62
CA THR A 18 4.71 2.43 -15.74
C THR A 18 3.28 2.28 -15.20
N TYR A 19 2.62 3.40 -14.88
CA TYR A 19 1.22 3.33 -14.44
C TYR A 19 0.31 2.65 -15.49
N GLN A 20 0.56 2.86 -16.79
CA GLN A 20 -0.20 2.24 -17.88
C GLN A 20 -0.04 0.72 -17.88
N GLN A 21 1.19 0.24 -17.67
CA GLN A 21 1.46 -1.19 -17.57
C GLN A 21 0.78 -1.80 -16.34
N VAL A 22 0.77 -1.10 -15.20
CA VAL A 22 0.03 -1.55 -14.01
C VAL A 22 -1.47 -1.60 -14.28
N GLU A 23 -2.05 -0.55 -14.89
CA GLU A 23 -3.48 -0.53 -15.24
C GLU A 23 -3.85 -1.66 -16.20
N GLU A 24 -3.08 -1.86 -17.27
CA GLU A 24 -3.30 -2.88 -18.29
C GLU A 24 -3.16 -4.30 -17.72
N GLN A 25 -2.06 -4.59 -17.01
CA GLN A 25 -1.78 -5.93 -16.49
C GLN A 25 -2.73 -6.35 -15.38
N PHE A 26 -3.19 -5.41 -14.55
CA PHE A 26 -3.98 -5.71 -13.36
C PHE A 26 -5.47 -5.35 -13.51
N GLY A 27 -5.86 -4.75 -14.63
CA GLY A 27 -7.25 -4.38 -14.91
C GLY A 27 -7.79 -3.34 -13.93
N ILE A 28 -6.93 -2.40 -13.51
CA ILE A 28 -7.28 -1.31 -12.59
C ILE A 28 -7.23 0.04 -13.31
N LYS A 29 -7.72 1.09 -12.64
CA LYS A 29 -7.57 2.46 -13.09
C LYS A 29 -7.05 3.35 -11.96
N ILE A 30 -5.82 3.81 -12.11
CA ILE A 30 -5.13 4.74 -11.21
C ILE A 30 -5.47 6.17 -11.70
N THR A 31 -6.76 6.54 -11.75
CA THR A 31 -7.17 7.91 -12.14
C THR A 31 -6.91 8.91 -11.00
N GLY A 32 -6.35 10.08 -11.30
CA GLY A 32 -6.13 11.18 -10.34
C GLY A 32 -4.85 11.04 -9.50
N PHE A 33 -4.77 11.75 -8.36
CA PHE A 33 -3.65 11.69 -7.40
C PHE A 33 -3.54 10.36 -6.64
N GLY A 34 -3.63 9.21 -7.33
CA GLY A 34 -3.32 7.88 -6.80
C GLY A 34 -4.38 7.31 -5.86
N ARG A 35 -5.15 6.34 -6.34
CA ARG A 35 -5.88 5.42 -5.45
C ARG A 35 -4.89 4.39 -4.92
N GLY A 36 -4.66 4.40 -3.61
CA GLY A 36 -3.81 3.40 -2.95
C GLY A 36 -4.41 2.00 -3.07
N ILE A 37 -5.71 1.85 -2.81
CA ILE A 37 -6.40 0.57 -2.86
C ILE A 37 -7.28 0.49 -4.11
N ASN A 38 -7.05 -0.53 -4.95
CA ASN A 38 -7.80 -0.75 -6.18
C ASN A 38 -8.38 -2.16 -6.19
N VAL A 39 -9.70 -2.28 -6.28
CA VAL A 39 -10.40 -3.56 -6.16
C VAL A 39 -10.98 -3.98 -7.51
N THR A 40 -10.78 -5.24 -7.87
CA THR A 40 -11.38 -5.90 -9.04
C THR A 40 -12.17 -7.16 -8.59
N PRO A 41 -12.88 -7.86 -9.48
CA PRO A 41 -13.54 -9.11 -9.12
C PRO A 41 -12.60 -10.18 -8.55
N SER A 42 -11.33 -10.21 -8.94
CA SER A 42 -10.37 -11.25 -8.51
C SER A 42 -9.12 -10.74 -7.78
N LYS A 43 -8.95 -9.42 -7.61
CA LYS A 43 -7.72 -8.84 -7.04
C LYS A 43 -7.99 -7.62 -6.17
N VAL A 44 -7.08 -7.40 -5.22
CA VAL A 44 -6.87 -6.13 -4.52
C VAL A 44 -5.45 -5.66 -4.86
N VAL A 45 -5.32 -4.56 -5.59
CA VAL A 45 -4.03 -4.00 -5.99
C VAL A 45 -3.74 -2.77 -5.12
N LEU A 46 -2.66 -2.88 -4.35
CA LEU A 46 -2.18 -1.89 -3.41
C LEU A 46 -1.02 -1.11 -4.01
N ILE A 47 -1.14 0.21 -3.99
CA ILE A 47 -0.12 1.17 -4.43
C ILE A 47 0.36 1.95 -3.21
N SER A 48 1.45 1.50 -2.62
CA SER A 48 2.16 2.28 -1.60
C SER A 48 2.99 3.37 -2.27
N SER A 49 3.04 4.56 -1.66
CA SER A 49 3.75 5.71 -2.21
C SER A 49 4.91 6.13 -1.31
N ILE A 50 6.05 6.38 -1.95
CA ILE A 50 7.25 6.95 -1.33
C ILE A 50 7.59 8.23 -2.07
N SER A 51 7.83 9.30 -1.31
CA SER A 51 8.25 10.60 -1.84
C SER A 51 9.65 10.94 -1.37
N LYS A 52 10.25 12.01 -1.92
CA LYS A 52 11.51 12.56 -1.41
C LYS A 52 11.28 13.94 -0.81
N ALA A 53 11.80 14.17 0.39
CA ALA A 53 11.88 15.47 1.03
C ALA A 53 13.29 15.65 1.60
N GLU A 54 13.93 16.79 1.29
CA GLU A 54 15.25 17.16 1.83
C GLU A 54 16.33 16.06 1.66
N GLY A 55 16.31 15.36 0.53
CA GLY A 55 17.26 14.28 0.23
C GLY A 55 16.94 12.92 0.85
N ASN A 56 15.89 12.83 1.67
CA ASN A 56 15.43 11.59 2.31
C ASN A 56 14.12 11.08 1.72
N PHE A 57 13.96 9.76 1.72
CA PHE A 57 12.69 9.15 1.37
C PHE A 57 11.72 9.27 2.53
N VAL A 58 10.51 9.74 2.23
CA VAL A 58 9.40 9.81 3.17
C VAL A 58 8.38 8.77 2.73
N TYR A 59 7.97 7.95 3.68
CA TYR A 59 7.06 6.85 3.47
C TYR A 59 6.13 6.74 4.66
N HIS A 60 4.94 6.24 4.38
CA HIS A 60 3.92 6.00 5.37
C HIS A 60 3.70 4.51 5.63
N ASP A 61 3.90 3.72 4.58
CA ASP A 61 3.93 2.27 4.61
C ASP A 61 5.39 1.80 4.58
N LYS A 62 5.67 0.66 5.19
CA LYS A 62 7.05 0.19 5.36
C LYS A 62 7.15 -1.32 5.44
N TRP A 63 8.34 -1.82 5.15
CA TRP A 63 8.70 -3.18 5.53
C TRP A 63 8.93 -3.26 7.03
N THR A 64 8.67 -4.43 7.60
CA THR A 64 9.16 -4.80 8.92
C THR A 64 10.54 -5.45 8.80
N SER A 65 11.26 -5.57 9.92
CA SER A 65 12.49 -6.35 9.98
C SER A 65 12.32 -7.77 9.45
N ASP A 66 11.14 -8.34 9.65
CA ASP A 66 10.81 -9.74 9.37
C ASP A 66 10.33 -9.96 7.92
N GLY A 67 10.33 -8.92 7.08
CA GLY A 67 9.97 -9.00 5.66
C GLY A 67 8.47 -8.98 5.35
N GLU A 68 7.65 -8.59 6.32
CA GLU A 68 6.24 -8.26 6.08
C GLU A 68 6.08 -6.78 5.73
N TYR A 69 4.98 -6.42 5.10
CA TYR A 69 4.67 -5.05 4.72
C TYR A 69 3.52 -4.49 5.55
N ILE A 70 3.76 -3.36 6.22
CA ILE A 70 2.72 -2.60 6.90
C ILE A 70 2.15 -1.61 5.91
N TYR A 71 0.89 -1.83 5.49
CA TYR A 71 0.16 -0.98 4.57
C TYR A 71 -0.94 -0.20 5.31
N SER A 72 -1.02 1.10 5.09
CA SER A 72 -1.99 1.97 5.74
C SER A 72 -3.32 2.01 4.98
N GLY A 73 -4.43 1.94 5.71
CA GLY A 73 -5.77 1.92 5.14
C GLY A 73 -6.16 3.21 4.41
N GLU A 74 -7.28 3.18 3.71
CA GLU A 74 -7.85 4.34 3.03
C GLU A 74 -8.85 5.13 3.90
N GLY A 75 -9.00 6.41 3.54
CA GLY A 75 -9.75 7.42 4.27
C GLY A 75 -8.80 8.54 4.69
N LYS A 76 -9.18 9.80 4.53
CA LYS A 76 -8.32 11.00 4.74
C LYS A 76 -8.70 11.85 5.95
N THR A 77 -9.95 11.77 6.37
CA THR A 77 -10.56 12.65 7.37
C THR A 77 -11.31 11.84 8.40
N GLY A 78 -11.07 12.11 9.68
CA GLY A 78 -11.63 11.33 10.79
C GLY A 78 -11.11 9.90 10.84
N ASP A 79 -11.60 9.14 11.82
CA ASP A 79 -11.28 7.73 11.98
C ASP A 79 -11.63 6.96 10.71
N GLN A 80 -10.71 6.09 10.28
CA GLN A 80 -10.96 5.24 9.13
C GLN A 80 -12.07 4.23 9.44
N ALA A 81 -12.93 4.00 8.46
CA ALA A 81 -13.97 2.99 8.52
C ALA A 81 -13.48 1.69 7.87
N MET A 82 -13.83 0.54 8.46
CA MET A 82 -13.65 -0.78 7.85
C MET A 82 -14.70 -0.99 6.74
N SER A 83 -14.53 -0.26 5.64
CA SER A 83 -15.44 -0.23 4.49
C SER A 83 -14.64 -0.16 3.19
N LYS A 84 -15.29 -0.44 2.06
CA LYS A 84 -14.70 -0.30 0.71
C LYS A 84 -13.33 -0.98 0.59
N GLY A 85 -12.25 -0.25 0.30
CA GLY A 85 -10.92 -0.78 0.12
C GLY A 85 -10.37 -1.46 1.37
N ASN A 86 -10.59 -0.89 2.55
CA ASN A 86 -10.17 -1.48 3.83
C ASN A 86 -10.85 -2.85 4.04
N LEU A 87 -12.15 -2.92 3.75
CA LEU A 87 -12.90 -4.17 3.84
C LEU A 87 -12.44 -5.18 2.78
N ALA A 88 -12.08 -4.72 1.58
CA ALA A 88 -11.55 -5.58 0.52
C ALA A 88 -10.20 -6.20 0.88
N ILE A 89 -9.30 -5.48 1.56
CA ILE A 89 -8.06 -6.06 2.10
C ILE A 89 -8.40 -7.12 3.15
N LYS A 90 -9.28 -6.76 4.11
CA LYS A 90 -9.70 -7.66 5.19
C LYS A 90 -10.28 -8.98 4.67
N ASN A 91 -11.15 -8.90 3.67
CA ASN A 91 -11.90 -10.04 3.15
C ASN A 91 -11.23 -10.74 1.96
N ALA A 92 -10.06 -10.28 1.49
CA ALA A 92 -9.46 -10.76 0.25
C ALA A 92 -9.39 -12.29 0.16
N ALA A 93 -8.89 -12.96 1.20
CA ALA A 93 -8.79 -14.42 1.24
C ALA A 93 -10.18 -15.10 1.19
N MET A 94 -11.14 -14.60 1.97
CA MET A 94 -12.51 -15.13 1.99
C MET A 94 -13.22 -14.95 0.63
N ASP A 95 -12.96 -13.83 -0.04
CA ASP A 95 -13.54 -13.49 -1.34
C ASP A 95 -12.77 -14.10 -2.53
N GLY A 96 -11.72 -14.89 -2.27
CA GLY A 96 -10.88 -15.50 -3.30
C GLY A 96 -10.10 -14.47 -4.15
N LYS A 97 -9.75 -13.32 -3.57
CA LYS A 97 -9.00 -12.25 -4.23
C LYS A 97 -7.52 -12.30 -3.88
N GLU A 98 -6.68 -12.13 -4.89
CA GLU A 98 -5.23 -12.01 -4.72
C GLU A 98 -4.88 -10.56 -4.34
N ILE A 99 -4.03 -10.37 -3.31
CA ILE A 99 -3.48 -9.05 -3.00
C ILE A 99 -2.16 -8.88 -3.76
N HIS A 100 -2.05 -7.80 -4.53
CA HIS A 100 -0.83 -7.42 -5.23
C HIS A 100 -0.31 -6.10 -4.68
N LEU A 101 0.99 -5.99 -4.44
CA LEU A 101 1.61 -4.78 -3.89
C LEU A 101 2.60 -4.14 -4.87
N PHE A 102 2.48 -2.82 -4.99
CA PHE A 102 3.44 -1.95 -5.66
C PHE A 102 3.97 -0.89 -4.69
N VAL A 103 5.26 -0.57 -4.81
CA VAL A 103 5.86 0.62 -4.21
C VAL A 103 6.15 1.63 -5.32
N LYS A 104 5.57 2.80 -5.22
CA LYS A 104 5.64 3.88 -6.21
C LYS A 104 6.58 4.98 -5.71
N PHE A 105 7.61 5.30 -6.50
CA PHE A 105 8.51 6.43 -6.23
C PHE A 105 8.20 7.66 -7.08
N SER A 106 7.55 7.46 -8.23
CA SER A 106 7.17 8.51 -9.15
C SER A 106 5.97 8.05 -10.00
N PRO A 107 5.32 8.94 -10.78
CA PRO A 107 4.31 8.53 -11.76
C PRO A 107 4.80 7.51 -12.80
N LYS A 108 6.12 7.32 -12.94
CA LYS A 108 6.72 6.41 -13.92
C LYS A 108 7.32 5.14 -13.30
N ASP A 109 7.52 5.10 -11.98
CA ASP A 109 8.29 4.04 -11.33
C ASP A 109 7.45 3.30 -10.29
N TYR A 110 6.74 2.25 -10.73
CA TYR A 110 5.98 1.33 -9.89
C TYR A 110 6.73 0.01 -9.76
N TYR A 111 7.32 -0.23 -8.59
CA TYR A 111 8.10 -1.41 -8.28
C TYR A 111 7.17 -2.51 -7.80
N TYR A 112 7.04 -3.57 -8.57
CA TYR A 112 6.18 -4.70 -8.20
C TYR A 112 6.84 -5.53 -7.09
N GLN A 113 6.13 -5.71 -5.97
CA GLN A 113 6.65 -6.43 -4.80
C GLN A 113 6.22 -7.89 -4.74
N GLY A 114 5.17 -8.27 -5.48
CA GLY A 114 4.66 -9.65 -5.53
C GLY A 114 3.20 -9.77 -5.07
N LYS A 115 2.81 -11.02 -4.81
CA LYS A 115 1.52 -11.39 -4.21
C LYS A 115 1.66 -11.45 -2.69
N PHE A 116 0.59 -11.07 -2.00
CA PHE A 116 0.54 -10.97 -0.56
C PHE A 116 -0.76 -11.57 -0.01
N GLU A 117 -0.73 -11.88 1.27
CA GLU A 117 -1.87 -12.23 2.09
C GLU A 117 -1.93 -11.34 3.33
N LEU A 118 -3.14 -11.09 3.83
CA LEU A 118 -3.34 -10.40 5.10
C LEU A 118 -3.04 -11.35 6.26
N VAL A 119 -2.10 -10.96 7.12
CA VAL A 119 -1.80 -11.66 8.38
C VAL A 119 -2.70 -11.18 9.49
N SER A 120 -2.75 -9.86 9.68
CA SER A 120 -3.54 -9.21 10.72
C SER A 120 -3.73 -7.73 10.39
N TYR A 121 -4.64 -7.07 11.10
CA TYR A 121 -4.76 -5.62 11.05
C TYR A 121 -4.89 -5.05 12.46
N THR A 122 -4.38 -3.85 12.65
CA THR A 122 -4.54 -3.04 13.86
C THR A 122 -4.97 -1.64 13.46
N TYR A 123 -5.05 -0.72 14.42
CA TYR A 123 -5.10 0.71 14.16
C TYR A 123 -4.06 1.45 14.98
N GLU A 124 -3.61 2.57 14.44
CA GLU A 124 -2.70 3.52 15.11
C GLU A 124 -3.35 4.90 15.11
N ASP A 125 -3.04 5.70 16.13
CA ASP A 125 -3.46 7.09 16.22
C ASP A 125 -2.49 7.94 15.39
N GLU A 126 -2.95 8.41 14.24
CA GLU A 126 -2.16 9.16 13.27
C GLU A 126 -2.72 10.56 13.02
N LYS A 127 -1.89 11.44 12.46
CA LYS A 127 -2.35 12.78 12.05
C LYS A 127 -3.06 12.69 10.69
N GLY A 128 -4.34 13.07 10.66
CA GLY A 128 -5.07 13.26 9.41
C GLY A 128 -4.60 14.49 8.64
N GLU A 129 -5.11 14.67 7.41
CA GLU A 129 -4.73 15.81 6.55
C GLU A 129 -5.07 17.18 7.18
N ASN A 130 -6.02 17.22 8.11
CA ASN A 130 -6.39 18.43 8.87
C ASN A 130 -5.58 18.64 10.16
N GLY A 131 -4.59 17.79 10.44
CA GLY A 131 -3.78 17.83 11.67
C GLY A 131 -4.47 17.27 12.92
N CYS A 132 -5.73 16.81 12.80
CA CYS A 132 -6.40 16.12 13.90
C CYS A 132 -5.91 14.67 13.99
N THR A 133 -5.76 14.18 15.23
CA THR A 133 -5.50 12.76 15.46
C THR A 133 -6.72 11.96 15.03
N ARG A 134 -6.48 10.82 14.39
CA ARG A 134 -7.49 9.88 13.90
C ARG A 134 -6.98 8.45 14.00
N LYS A 135 -7.89 7.50 14.07
CA LYS A 135 -7.56 6.08 13.93
C LYS A 135 -7.34 5.73 12.48
N GLU A 136 -6.18 5.18 12.18
CA GLU A 136 -5.83 4.68 10.87
C GLU A 136 -5.55 3.18 10.93
N TYR A 137 -6.13 2.41 10.01
CA TYR A 137 -5.86 0.98 9.94
C TYR A 137 -4.45 0.73 9.42
N LYS A 138 -3.75 -0.20 10.08
CA LYS A 138 -2.50 -0.77 9.60
C LYS A 138 -2.71 -2.24 9.29
N PHE A 139 -2.50 -2.62 8.03
CA PHE A 139 -2.63 -3.98 7.54
C PHE A 139 -1.24 -4.61 7.44
N ARG A 140 -1.03 -5.72 8.16
CA ARG A 140 0.21 -6.50 8.13
C ARG A 140 0.11 -7.55 7.04
N LEU A 141 0.91 -7.41 5.99
CA LEU A 141 0.86 -8.22 4.78
C LEU A 141 2.10 -9.10 4.67
N LYS A 142 1.92 -10.38 4.36
CA LYS A 142 3.01 -11.32 4.13
C LYS A 142 3.06 -11.74 2.67
N LYS A 143 4.25 -11.76 2.10
CA LYS A 143 4.48 -12.22 0.73
C LYS A 143 4.25 -13.73 0.60
N VAL A 144 3.62 -14.16 -0.49
CA VAL A 144 3.33 -15.56 -0.84
C VAL A 144 4.28 -16.06 -1.92
#